data_AF-A0A7X8DFA3-F1
#
_entry.id   AF-A0A7X8DFA3-F1
#
_cell.length_a   1.000
_cell.length_b   1.000
_cell.length_c   1.000
_cell.angle_alpha   90.00
_cell.angle_beta   90.00
_cell.angle_gamma   90.00
#
_symmetry.space_group_name_H-M   'P 1'
#
loop_
_entity.id
_entity.type
_entity.pdbx_description
1 polymer ?
#
loop_
_entity_poly.entity_id
_entity_poly.type
_entity_poly.pdbx_seq_one_letter_code
_entity_poly.pdbx_strand_id
1 'polypeptide(L)'
;MGGKLNSLTDVLKKTLFFFEALSVAELAPHVQRRMLKDYSLLQVEERVGLCLNQNPCFYKEKDNWRLDLEGNKENDQFYSLLLKRGRALNLKEILKKSNYRKKKMKRTISEEINLISDGRFIQLNNGYWGLTEWEVETSHYSLKNLLIKAMKTHPGGLSLQQLHKLINTWHNADIKTLEGVLKKFSYFEMVGEGVWTYNPAARVLYEELLKRFLGVVNRQKQRWHRDRAGWRKKLEIMQKHMQEAVSGQRETAAALAERMELASQHEYLLTQMAEKDLLLSLRKREILRYREHLAKLEAKANSILYQCRLWVKRAKEAQEGKMRLKELLAKNHGNLEGLFTKLQCYKERDRENKIRTAEIKEQHGIKIAELQTEIIDLKLKLEREKSSAAIENSKLRQEIKDLSNDLKKTLNAEEDFKRSYLMAHQELATAREEYKRIEKRMKNPLVLVILKICSVFERQAKQSL
;
A
#
# COMPACT_ATOMS: atom_id res chain seq x y z
N MET A 1 89.53 54.21 41.91
CA MET A 1 88.40 55.14 42.10
C MET A 1 87.47 55.04 40.90
N GLY A 2 86.90 53.85 40.68
CA GLY A 2 86.14 53.51 39.47
C GLY A 2 84.73 54.10 39.45
N GLY A 3 84.61 55.34 39.00
CA GLY A 3 83.32 55.92 38.62
C GLY A 3 83.02 55.63 37.14
N LYS A 4 81.77 55.25 36.83
CA LYS A 4 81.29 55.26 35.43
C LYS A 4 81.40 56.69 34.86
N LEU A 5 81.61 56.82 33.56
CA LEU A 5 81.74 58.11 32.86
C LEU A 5 80.37 58.68 32.48
N ASN A 6 80.19 59.99 32.67
CA ASN A 6 78.87 60.63 32.61
C ASN A 6 78.41 60.89 31.17
N SER A 7 79.35 61.19 30.28
CA SER A 7 79.06 61.63 28.92
C SER A 7 79.77 60.80 27.85
N LEU A 8 79.15 60.75 26.66
CA LEU A 8 79.78 60.24 25.43
C LEU A 8 81.09 60.99 25.13
N THR A 9 81.15 62.30 25.39
CA THR A 9 82.37 63.12 25.24
C THR A 9 83.50 62.60 26.11
N ASP A 10 83.23 62.30 27.37
CA ASP A 10 84.23 61.81 28.34
C ASP A 10 84.73 60.41 27.98
N VAL A 11 83.83 59.54 27.49
CA VAL A 11 84.23 58.24 26.94
C VAL A 11 85.18 58.43 25.76
N LEU A 12 84.86 59.33 24.85
CA LEU A 12 85.68 59.63 23.68
C LEU A 12 87.05 60.24 24.05
N LYS A 13 87.08 61.22 24.97
CA LYS A 13 88.32 61.80 25.51
C LYS A 13 89.20 60.72 26.11
N LYS A 14 88.64 59.84 26.94
CA LYS A 14 89.40 58.73 27.56
C LYS A 14 89.92 57.73 26.54
N THR A 15 89.13 57.39 25.52
CA THR A 15 89.56 56.47 24.45
C THR A 15 90.63 57.09 23.55
N LEU A 16 90.50 58.37 23.21
CA LEU A 16 91.45 59.08 22.36
C LEU A 16 92.75 59.44 23.09
N PHE A 17 92.68 59.77 24.38
CA PHE A 17 93.88 59.89 25.22
C PHE A 17 94.68 58.59 25.24
N PHE A 18 94.00 57.43 25.29
CA PHE A 18 94.70 56.16 25.30
C PHE A 18 95.28 55.76 23.94
N PHE A 19 94.57 55.94 22.83
CA PHE A 19 95.04 55.46 21.52
C PHE A 19 95.73 56.52 20.66
N GLU A 20 95.80 57.76 21.15
CA GLU A 20 96.37 58.97 20.52
C GLU A 20 95.67 59.41 19.22
N ALA A 21 95.42 58.48 18.29
CA ALA A 21 94.76 58.73 17.02
C ALA A 21 93.89 57.52 16.60
N LEU A 22 92.58 57.71 16.45
CA LEU A 22 91.64 56.67 15.97
C LEU A 22 90.61 57.21 14.97
N SER A 23 90.13 56.35 14.08
CA SER A 23 89.02 56.67 13.18
C SER A 23 87.65 56.44 13.85
N VAL A 24 86.58 57.00 13.27
CA VAL A 24 85.20 56.84 13.79
C VAL A 24 84.77 55.37 13.81
N ALA A 25 85.14 54.60 12.78
CA ALA A 25 84.85 53.17 12.69
C ALA A 25 85.59 52.34 13.75
N GLU A 26 86.77 52.79 14.19
CA GLU A 26 87.51 52.16 15.28
C GLU A 26 86.96 52.58 16.65
N LEU A 27 86.47 53.82 16.81
CA LEU A 27 85.90 54.34 18.05
C LEU A 27 84.50 53.78 18.36
N ALA A 28 83.64 53.60 17.36
CA ALA A 28 82.24 53.22 17.57
C ALA A 28 82.05 51.88 18.32
N PRO A 29 82.81 50.80 18.04
CA PRO A 29 82.74 49.57 18.83
C PRO A 29 83.16 49.74 20.29
N HIS A 30 84.09 50.66 20.57
CA HIS A 30 84.55 50.96 21.93
C HIS A 30 83.49 51.73 22.72
N VAL A 31 82.83 52.67 22.05
CA VAL A 31 81.69 53.39 22.62
C VAL A 31 80.55 52.41 22.88
N GLN A 32 80.08 51.65 21.89
CA GLN A 32 78.91 50.75 21.99
C GLN A 32 79.00 49.76 23.18
N ARG A 33 80.21 49.25 23.48
CA ARG A 33 80.42 48.34 24.62
C ARG A 33 80.25 49.01 25.97
N ARG A 34 80.57 50.31 26.06
CA ARG A 34 80.61 51.08 27.31
C ARG A 34 79.35 51.92 27.53
N MET A 35 78.83 52.52 26.46
CA MET A 35 77.62 53.33 26.38
C MET A 35 76.88 52.98 25.07
N LEU A 36 75.56 53.18 25.00
CA LEU A 36 74.75 52.92 23.77
C LEU A 36 74.73 51.44 23.32
N LYS A 37 74.60 50.49 24.27
CA LYS A 37 74.54 49.04 23.98
C LYS A 37 73.35 48.62 23.10
N ASP A 38 72.25 49.36 23.17
CA ASP A 38 71.00 49.04 22.50
C ASP A 38 70.93 49.56 21.05
N TYR A 39 71.91 50.35 20.63
CA TYR A 39 71.96 50.95 19.29
C TYR A 39 72.70 50.05 18.29
N SER A 40 72.32 50.11 17.02
CA SER A 40 73.07 49.44 15.95
C SER A 40 74.43 50.13 15.73
N LEU A 41 75.43 49.39 15.25
CA LEU A 41 76.79 49.91 15.07
C LEU A 41 76.84 51.16 14.17
N LEU A 42 75.99 51.21 13.14
CA LEU A 42 75.85 52.36 12.24
C LEU A 42 75.31 53.61 12.96
N GLN A 43 74.29 53.44 13.82
CA GLN A 43 73.75 54.55 14.63
C GLN A 43 74.76 55.07 15.66
N VAL A 44 75.64 54.21 16.15
CA VAL A 44 76.72 54.61 17.06
C VAL A 44 77.80 55.39 16.30
N GLU A 45 78.19 54.96 15.10
CA GLU A 45 79.16 55.69 14.26
C GLU A 45 78.70 57.13 13.96
N GLU A 46 77.42 57.30 13.59
CA GLU A 46 76.83 58.64 13.34
C GLU A 46 76.88 59.53 14.59
N ARG A 47 76.49 59.00 15.76
CA ARG A 47 76.50 59.76 17.02
C ARG A 47 77.92 60.10 17.49
N VAL A 48 78.88 59.19 17.30
CA VAL A 48 80.29 59.43 17.59
C VAL A 48 80.83 60.53 16.68
N GLY A 49 80.55 60.46 15.37
CA GLY A 49 80.95 61.49 14.42
C GLY A 49 80.39 62.88 14.76
N LEU A 50 79.10 62.96 15.13
CA LEU A 50 78.49 64.22 15.58
C LEU A 50 79.15 64.77 16.85
N CYS A 51 79.42 63.91 17.83
CA CYS A 51 80.04 64.30 19.09
C CYS A 51 81.47 64.82 18.90
N LEU A 52 82.26 64.20 18.03
CA LEU A 52 83.62 64.63 17.72
C LEU A 52 83.64 66.00 17.01
N ASN A 53 82.70 66.25 16.11
CA ASN A 53 82.58 67.54 15.40
C ASN A 53 82.07 68.69 16.29
N GLN A 54 81.25 68.39 17.30
CA GLN A 54 80.61 69.41 18.15
C GLN A 54 81.50 69.94 19.27
N ASN A 55 82.53 69.20 19.69
CA ASN A 55 83.33 69.55 20.86
C ASN A 55 84.74 70.00 20.46
N PRO A 56 85.20 71.19 20.89
CA PRO A 56 86.47 71.76 20.45
C PRO A 56 87.70 71.04 21.02
N CYS A 57 87.53 70.17 22.02
CA CYS A 57 88.62 69.34 22.56
C CYS A 57 89.13 68.27 21.58
N PHE A 58 88.42 68.02 20.47
CA PHE A 58 88.82 67.05 19.46
C PHE A 58 89.23 67.75 18.18
N TYR A 59 90.34 67.33 17.59
CA TYR A 59 90.77 67.80 16.29
C TYR A 59 90.99 66.63 15.34
N LYS A 60 90.76 66.88 14.05
CA LYS A 60 90.90 65.89 13.00
C LYS A 60 92.26 66.04 12.32
N GLU A 61 93.09 65.00 12.42
CA GLU A 61 94.36 64.91 11.70
C GLU A 61 94.25 63.85 10.61
N LYS A 62 94.16 64.31 9.35
CA LYS A 62 93.84 63.48 8.16
C LYS A 62 92.49 62.79 8.30
N ASP A 63 92.48 61.50 8.66
CA ASP A 63 91.28 60.67 8.83
C ASP A 63 91.14 60.12 10.27
N ASN A 64 92.05 60.52 11.16
CA ASN A 64 92.03 60.12 12.56
C ASN A 64 91.70 61.32 13.44
N TRP A 65 90.96 61.06 14.51
CA TRP A 65 90.66 62.04 15.55
C TRP A 65 91.69 61.97 16.66
N ARG A 66 92.08 63.13 17.18
CA ARG A 66 93.02 63.31 18.28
C ARG A 66 92.41 64.20 19.36
N LEU A 67 92.92 64.10 20.58
CA LEU A 67 92.52 64.90 21.72
C LEU A 67 93.50 66.04 21.92
N ASP A 68 93.01 67.27 22.02
CA ASP A 68 93.82 68.42 22.40
C ASP A 68 94.04 68.44 23.92
N LEU A 69 95.31 68.45 24.33
CA LEU A 69 95.74 68.46 25.73
C LEU A 69 96.35 69.80 26.15
N GLU A 70 96.49 70.77 25.23
CA GLU A 70 97.04 72.10 25.55
C GLU A 70 96.12 72.85 26.52
N GLY A 71 94.81 72.61 26.39
CA GLY A 71 93.79 73.04 27.34
C GLY A 71 93.59 74.56 27.44
N ASN A 72 92.56 74.97 28.18
CA ASN A 72 92.23 76.40 28.30
C ASN A 72 92.94 77.05 29.49
N LYS A 73 93.58 78.21 29.27
CA LYS A 73 94.28 78.99 30.31
C LYS A 73 93.40 79.34 31.52
N GLU A 74 92.10 79.52 31.29
CA GLU A 74 91.11 79.81 32.35
C GLU A 74 90.96 78.65 33.36
N ASN A 75 91.24 77.42 32.92
CA ASN A 75 91.07 76.20 33.72
C ASN A 75 92.38 75.75 34.43
N ASP A 76 93.51 76.42 34.19
CA ASP A 76 94.82 76.02 34.73
C ASP A 76 94.88 76.05 36.26
N GLN A 77 94.16 76.99 36.88
CA GLN A 77 94.03 77.04 38.34
C GLN A 77 93.33 75.79 38.88
N PHE A 78 92.31 75.31 38.19
CA PHE A 78 91.59 74.10 38.57
C PHE A 78 92.41 72.83 38.27
N TYR A 79 93.13 72.80 37.16
CA TYR A 79 94.08 71.74 36.80
C TYR A 79 95.17 71.57 37.88
N SER A 80 95.82 72.68 38.31
CA SER A 80 96.84 72.64 39.36
C SER A 80 96.29 72.23 40.73
N LEU A 81 95.03 72.57 41.04
CA LEU A 81 94.35 72.13 42.26
C LEU A 81 94.05 70.63 42.25
N LEU A 82 93.65 70.07 41.11
CA LEU A 82 93.50 68.63 40.94
C LEU A 82 94.85 67.94 41.09
N LEU A 83 95.89 68.37 40.36
CA LEU A 83 97.24 67.81 40.48
C LEU A 83 97.75 67.80 41.93
N LYS A 84 97.61 68.91 42.67
CA LYS A 84 98.05 69.00 44.07
C LYS A 84 97.28 68.07 45.02
N ARG A 85 96.00 67.80 44.75
CA ARG A 85 95.15 66.97 45.64
C ARG A 85 95.14 65.49 45.26
N GLY A 86 95.49 65.13 44.03
CA GLY A 86 95.56 63.74 43.57
C GLY A 86 94.23 62.97 43.62
N ARG A 87 93.08 63.67 43.73
CA ARG A 87 91.74 63.07 43.79
C ARG A 87 90.73 63.90 43.03
N ALA A 88 89.71 63.24 42.48
CA ALA A 88 88.61 63.91 41.80
C ALA A 88 87.87 64.87 42.76
N LEU A 89 87.46 66.04 42.27
CA LEU A 89 86.82 67.08 43.07
C LEU A 89 85.46 67.47 42.51
N ASN A 90 84.53 67.86 43.38
CA ASN A 90 83.25 68.40 42.97
C ASN A 90 83.31 69.93 42.89
N LEU A 91 82.82 70.52 41.79
CA LEU A 91 82.74 71.97 41.61
C LEU A 91 81.95 72.65 42.73
N LYS A 92 80.89 71.98 43.23
CA LYS A 92 80.04 72.48 44.32
C LYS A 92 80.79 72.57 45.66
N GLU A 93 81.80 71.74 45.88
CA GLU A 93 82.60 71.74 47.11
C GLU A 93 83.69 72.83 47.08
N ILE A 94 84.21 73.14 45.90
CA ILE A 94 85.23 74.18 45.70
C ILE A 94 84.60 75.57 45.83
N LEU A 95 83.43 75.78 45.22
CA LEU A 95 82.68 77.03 45.30
C LEU A 95 82.12 77.33 46.71
N LYS A 96 81.95 76.31 47.58
CA LYS A 96 81.57 76.50 48.98
C LYS A 96 82.68 77.12 49.83
N LYS A 97 83.95 76.99 49.42
CA LYS A 97 85.10 77.62 50.10
C LYS A 97 85.39 79.06 49.63
N SER A 98 84.74 79.51 48.56
CA SER A 98 84.89 80.87 48.01
C SER A 98 83.68 81.75 48.36
N ASN A 99 83.92 82.79 49.15
CA ASN A 99 82.90 83.67 49.74
C ASN A 99 82.27 84.67 48.76
N TYR A 100 81.62 84.20 47.69
CA TYR A 100 80.75 85.05 46.85
C TYR A 100 79.39 84.38 46.62
N ARG A 101 78.35 84.83 47.33
CA ARG A 101 76.96 84.39 47.18
C ARG A 101 76.19 85.34 46.23
N LYS A 102 75.35 84.75 45.35
CA LYS A 102 74.26 85.37 44.53
C LYS A 102 74.47 85.64 43.01
N LYS A 103 75.30 84.87 42.29
CA LYS A 103 75.25 84.75 40.80
C LYS A 103 75.30 83.27 40.32
N LYS A 104 74.65 82.38 41.08
CA LYS A 104 75.11 80.99 41.29
C LYS A 104 74.58 79.87 40.37
N MET A 105 73.66 80.11 39.43
CA MET A 105 73.16 79.04 38.55
C MET A 105 73.63 79.18 37.09
N LYS A 106 73.66 80.41 36.54
CA LYS A 106 74.16 80.64 35.17
C LYS A 106 75.68 80.51 35.06
N ARG A 107 76.45 80.92 36.09
CA ARG A 107 77.91 80.78 36.12
C ARG A 107 78.37 79.32 36.23
N THR A 108 77.70 78.50 37.05
CA THR A 108 78.04 77.08 37.20
C THR A 108 77.85 76.30 35.90
N ILE A 109 76.84 76.64 35.10
CA ILE A 109 76.60 75.98 33.79
C ILE A 109 77.67 76.41 32.78
N SER A 110 78.03 77.69 32.72
CA SER A 110 79.12 78.16 31.84
C SER A 110 80.49 77.60 32.24
N GLU A 111 80.76 77.51 33.54
CA GLU A 111 81.99 76.90 34.09
C GLU A 111 82.04 75.39 33.82
N GLU A 112 80.92 74.68 33.93
CA GLU A 112 80.82 73.26 33.55
C GLU A 112 81.02 73.05 32.05
N ILE A 113 80.40 73.86 31.19
CA ILE A 113 80.56 73.78 29.73
C ILE A 113 82.02 74.03 29.33
N ASN A 114 82.69 75.00 29.95
CA ASN A 114 84.10 75.30 29.68
C ASN A 114 85.06 74.17 30.09
N LEU A 115 84.69 73.35 31.09
CA LEU A 115 85.43 72.16 31.50
C LEU A 115 85.13 70.95 30.62
N ILE A 116 83.88 70.81 30.12
CA ILE A 116 83.53 69.79 29.12
C ILE A 116 84.27 70.05 27.80
N SER A 117 84.49 71.31 27.42
CA SER A 117 85.23 71.67 26.21
C SER A 117 86.75 71.51 26.33
N ASP A 118 87.30 71.36 27.54
CA ASP A 118 88.74 71.22 27.75
C ASP A 118 89.13 69.72 27.79
N GLY A 119 90.07 69.33 26.93
CA GLY A 119 90.47 67.93 26.76
C GLY A 119 91.24 67.32 27.93
N ARG A 120 91.62 68.11 28.95
CA ARG A 120 92.31 67.65 30.17
C ARG A 120 91.39 67.13 31.27
N PHE A 121 90.09 67.42 31.19
CA PHE A 121 89.12 67.06 32.23
C PHE A 121 88.06 66.07 31.77
N ILE A 122 87.66 65.20 32.70
CA ILE A 122 86.58 64.22 32.54
C ILE A 122 85.61 64.33 33.71
N GLN A 123 84.31 64.18 33.42
CA GLN A 123 83.28 64.09 34.45
C GLN A 123 82.90 62.63 34.77
N LEU A 124 82.95 62.29 36.05
CA LEU A 124 82.47 61.01 36.59
C LEU A 124 80.96 61.09 36.88
N ASN A 125 80.25 59.96 36.81
CA ASN A 125 78.80 59.85 37.08
C ASN A 125 78.35 60.43 38.42
N ASN A 126 79.28 60.53 39.38
CA ASN A 126 79.01 60.99 40.72
C ASN A 126 79.04 62.55 40.81
N GLY A 127 79.23 63.24 39.68
CA GLY A 127 79.34 64.71 39.60
C GLY A 127 80.73 65.24 39.99
N TYR A 128 81.74 64.36 40.04
CA TYR A 128 83.13 64.71 40.33
C TYR A 128 83.92 64.88 39.04
N TRP A 129 84.89 65.79 39.06
CA TRP A 129 85.79 66.07 37.96
C TRP A 129 87.17 65.48 38.25
N GLY A 130 87.71 64.76 37.27
CA GLY A 130 89.05 64.19 37.29
C GLY A 130 89.84 64.60 36.05
N LEU A 131 91.15 64.35 36.09
CA LEU A 131 92.00 64.53 34.91
C LEU A 131 91.84 63.35 33.95
N THR A 132 91.98 63.60 32.66
CA THR A 132 91.90 62.56 31.62
C THR A 132 93.00 61.52 31.70
N GLU A 133 94.14 61.93 32.28
CA GLU A 133 95.28 61.09 32.61
C GLU A 133 95.00 60.13 33.77
N TRP A 134 94.02 60.43 34.63
CA TRP A 134 93.73 59.63 35.81
C TRP A 134 92.84 58.43 35.45
N GLU A 135 93.35 57.23 35.74
CA GLU A 135 92.71 55.93 35.54
C GLU A 135 92.24 55.63 34.12
N VAL A 136 93.17 55.34 33.20
CA VAL A 136 92.80 54.63 31.96
C VAL A 136 92.54 53.15 32.28
N GLU A 137 91.29 52.71 32.18
CA GLU A 137 90.91 51.29 32.33
C GLU A 137 91.37 50.51 31.10
N THR A 138 92.65 50.14 31.09
CA THR A 138 93.31 49.42 29.99
C THR A 138 92.82 47.98 29.83
N SER A 139 92.16 47.43 30.85
CA SER A 139 91.61 46.06 30.90
C SER A 139 90.41 45.81 30.00
N HIS A 140 89.73 46.85 29.51
CA HIS A 140 88.53 46.72 28.68
C HIS A 140 88.79 46.61 27.18
N TYR A 141 90.05 46.83 26.75
CA TYR A 141 90.44 46.70 25.36
C TYR A 141 90.76 45.25 25.01
N SER A 142 90.40 44.84 23.79
CA SER A 142 90.79 43.51 23.32
C SER A 142 92.31 43.42 23.25
N LEU A 143 92.84 42.25 23.59
CA LEU A 143 94.27 41.98 23.54
C LEU A 143 94.89 42.24 22.15
N LYS A 144 94.11 42.02 21.08
CA LYS A 144 94.43 42.45 19.70
C LYS A 144 94.71 43.96 19.60
N ASN A 145 93.85 44.81 20.16
CA ASN A 145 93.97 46.26 20.04
C ASN A 145 95.11 46.80 20.92
N LEU A 146 95.37 46.16 22.07
CA LEU A 146 96.53 46.46 22.92
C LEU A 146 97.86 46.12 22.22
N LEU A 147 97.92 44.98 21.52
CA LEU A 147 99.08 44.59 20.70
C LEU A 147 99.33 45.57 19.54
N ILE A 148 98.26 45.98 18.84
CA ILE A 148 98.36 46.98 17.76
C ILE A 148 98.90 48.31 18.31
N LYS A 149 98.46 48.74 19.49
CA LYS A 149 98.96 49.96 20.13
C LYS A 149 100.46 49.83 20.47
N ALA A 150 100.86 48.75 21.14
CA ALA A 150 102.26 48.52 21.53
C ALA A 150 103.21 48.48 20.31
N MET A 151 102.75 47.94 19.18
CA MET A 151 103.54 47.87 17.95
C MET A 151 103.51 49.16 17.13
N LYS A 152 102.46 49.98 17.24
CA LYS A 152 102.42 51.32 16.65
C LYS A 152 103.36 52.30 17.37
N THR A 153 103.49 52.19 18.70
CA THR A 153 104.44 52.99 19.48
C THR A 153 105.90 52.57 19.25
N HIS A 154 106.11 51.33 18.79
CA HIS A 154 107.44 50.78 18.49
C HIS A 154 107.48 50.21 17.05
N PRO A 155 107.63 51.08 16.02
CA PRO A 155 107.58 50.65 14.61
C PRO A 155 108.74 49.71 14.20
N GLY A 156 109.82 49.66 14.98
CA GLY A 156 110.94 48.73 14.79
C GLY A 156 110.65 47.28 15.23
N GLY A 157 109.44 47.00 15.71
CA GLY A 157 109.05 45.69 16.22
C GLY A 157 109.50 45.46 17.67
N LEU A 158 108.87 44.47 18.31
CA LEU A 158 109.14 44.10 19.69
C LEU A 158 109.27 42.59 19.82
N SER A 159 110.17 42.14 20.71
CA SER A 159 110.24 40.72 21.05
C SER A 159 109.01 40.29 21.86
N LEU A 160 108.67 39.01 21.80
CA LEU A 160 107.53 38.45 22.54
C LEU A 160 107.63 38.68 24.07
N GLN A 161 108.85 38.67 24.62
CA GLN A 161 109.09 38.99 26.03
C GLN A 161 108.92 40.49 26.34
N GLN A 162 109.33 41.38 25.42
CA GLN A 162 109.13 42.82 25.55
C GLN A 162 107.65 43.19 25.44
N LEU A 163 106.92 42.56 24.52
CA LEU A 163 105.47 42.69 24.38
C LEU A 163 104.75 42.24 25.63
N HIS A 164 105.13 41.10 26.21
CA HIS A 164 104.53 40.62 27.46
C HIS A 164 104.79 41.58 28.63
N LYS A 165 106.00 42.12 28.76
CA LYS A 165 106.31 43.13 29.78
C LYS A 165 105.46 44.39 29.62
N LEU A 166 105.35 44.91 28.39
CA LEU A 166 104.56 46.10 28.10
C LEU A 166 103.06 45.85 28.29
N ILE A 167 102.54 44.73 27.80
CA ILE A 167 101.12 44.43 27.86
C ILE A 167 100.70 44.09 29.29
N ASN A 168 101.53 43.45 30.10
CA ASN A 168 101.23 43.22 31.52
C ASN A 168 101.10 44.51 32.34
N THR A 169 101.68 45.62 31.89
CA THR A 169 101.39 46.92 32.52
C THR A 169 99.97 47.40 32.26
N TRP A 170 99.31 46.88 31.23
CA TRP A 170 97.97 47.27 30.79
C TRP A 170 96.90 46.20 31.03
N HIS A 171 97.25 44.92 30.95
CA HIS A 171 96.37 43.77 31.10
C HIS A 171 97.18 42.53 31.43
N ASN A 172 96.85 41.85 32.53
CA ASN A 172 97.49 40.60 32.91
C ASN A 172 97.16 39.52 31.89
N ALA A 173 98.11 39.20 31.01
CA ALA A 173 97.92 38.24 29.94
C ALA A 173 99.10 37.27 29.85
N ASP A 174 98.80 35.97 29.75
CA ASP A 174 99.85 34.96 29.63
C ASP A 174 100.57 35.06 28.29
N ILE A 175 101.88 34.82 28.33
CA ILE A 175 102.75 34.78 27.14
C ILE A 175 102.17 33.92 26.00
N LYS A 176 101.60 32.76 26.33
CA LYS A 176 100.98 31.84 25.35
C LYS A 176 99.74 32.42 24.68
N THR A 177 98.96 33.22 25.40
CA THR A 177 97.76 33.87 24.85
C THR A 177 98.13 35.02 23.92
N LEU A 178 99.19 35.76 24.24
CA LEU A 178 99.77 36.78 23.36
C LEU A 178 100.25 36.15 22.05
N GLU A 179 101.01 35.05 22.14
CA GLU A 179 101.49 34.31 20.97
C GLU A 179 100.35 33.76 20.12
N GLY A 180 99.30 33.23 20.76
CA GLY A 180 98.11 32.73 20.09
C GLY A 180 97.37 33.83 19.32
N VAL A 181 97.29 35.05 19.85
CA VAL A 181 96.66 36.18 19.16
C VAL A 181 97.54 36.69 18.00
N LEU A 182 98.87 36.73 18.18
CA LEU A 182 99.81 37.11 17.14
C LEU A 182 99.75 36.14 15.95
N LYS A 183 99.75 34.82 16.21
CA LYS A 183 99.63 33.79 15.16
C LYS A 183 98.26 33.73 14.49
N LYS A 184 97.20 34.15 15.19
CA LYS A 184 95.82 34.10 14.67
C LYS A 184 95.53 35.13 13.58
N PHE A 185 96.24 36.25 13.57
CA PHE A 185 95.97 37.35 12.65
C PHE A 185 97.17 37.60 11.72
N SER A 186 96.93 37.49 10.41
CA SER A 186 97.96 37.56 9.37
C SER A 186 98.62 38.94 9.19
N TYR A 187 98.17 39.96 9.90
CA TYR A 187 98.74 41.32 9.87
C TYR A 187 99.75 41.57 10.99
N PHE A 188 100.01 40.57 11.85
CA PHE A 188 101.18 40.56 12.72
C PHE A 188 102.24 39.69 12.06
N GLU A 189 103.35 40.30 11.68
CA GLU A 189 104.43 39.67 10.92
C GLU A 189 105.66 39.53 11.80
N MET A 190 106.33 38.37 11.72
CA MET A 190 107.59 38.15 12.41
C MET A 190 108.74 38.54 11.48
N VAL A 191 109.47 39.59 11.84
CA VAL A 191 110.60 40.11 11.05
C VAL A 191 111.88 39.71 11.78
N GLY A 192 112.50 38.61 11.37
CA GLY A 192 113.70 38.04 12.01
C GLY A 192 113.41 37.06 13.16
N GLU A 193 114.43 36.74 13.96
CA GLU A 193 114.29 35.82 15.10
C GLU A 193 113.54 36.46 16.28
N GLY A 194 112.23 36.21 16.35
CA GLY A 194 111.41 36.50 17.53
C GLY A 194 110.92 37.93 17.70
N VAL A 195 111.14 38.81 16.71
CA VAL A 195 110.62 40.19 16.69
C VAL A 195 109.33 40.25 15.89
N TRP A 196 108.27 40.75 16.51
CA TRP A 196 106.96 40.91 15.89
C TRP A 196 106.71 42.37 15.52
N THR A 197 106.17 42.57 14.32
CA THR A 197 105.79 43.85 13.75
C THR A 197 104.31 43.85 13.36
N TYR A 198 103.71 45.03 13.33
CA TYR A 198 102.34 45.21 12.89
C TYR A 198 102.35 45.85 11.50
N ASN A 199 101.75 45.18 10.52
CA ASN A 199 101.60 45.69 9.16
C ASN A 199 100.19 46.30 8.97
N PRO A 200 100.05 47.63 8.90
CA PRO A 200 98.74 48.27 8.73
C PRO A 200 98.05 47.91 7.41
N ALA A 201 98.82 47.73 6.33
CA ALA A 201 98.27 47.40 5.01
C ALA A 201 97.68 45.98 4.98
N ALA A 202 98.36 45.02 5.60
CA ALA A 202 97.86 43.65 5.73
C ALA A 202 96.54 43.57 6.53
N ARG A 203 96.35 44.47 7.51
CA ARG A 203 95.09 44.53 8.27
C ARG A 203 93.92 44.97 7.39
N VAL A 204 94.11 45.99 6.55
CA VAL A 204 93.06 46.48 5.64
C VAL A 204 92.63 45.38 4.68
N LEU A 205 93.59 44.70 4.05
CA LEU A 205 93.33 43.58 3.14
C LEU A 205 92.61 42.42 3.84
N TYR A 206 93.03 42.08 5.07
CA TYR A 206 92.37 41.05 5.87
C TYR A 206 90.91 41.41 6.18
N GLU A 207 90.64 42.65 6.58
CA GLU A 207 89.28 43.12 6.88
C GLU A 207 88.39 43.14 5.63
N GLU A 208 88.93 43.52 4.46
CA GLU A 208 88.21 43.44 3.18
C GLU A 208 87.87 42.00 2.77
N LEU A 209 88.84 41.09 2.85
CA LEU A 209 88.61 39.67 2.58
C LEU A 209 87.54 39.10 3.51
N LEU A 210 87.64 39.40 4.81
CA LEU A 210 86.68 38.93 5.80
C LEU A 210 85.27 39.46 5.53
N LYS A 211 85.13 40.73 5.12
CA LYS A 211 83.85 41.29 4.66
C LYS A 211 83.30 40.52 3.45
N ARG A 212 84.13 40.20 2.44
CA ARG A 212 83.71 39.42 1.27
C ARG A 212 83.26 38.01 1.65
N PHE A 213 84.02 37.31 2.49
CA PHE A 213 83.67 35.97 2.97
C PHE A 213 82.35 35.96 3.74
N LEU A 214 82.17 36.87 4.70
CA LEU A 214 80.91 37.01 5.44
C LEU A 214 79.75 37.33 4.49
N GLY A 215 79.98 38.14 3.45
CA GLY A 215 79.00 38.40 2.40
C GLY A 215 78.55 37.13 1.67
N VAL A 216 79.49 36.28 1.27
CA VAL A 216 79.18 34.99 0.60
C VAL A 216 78.42 34.05 1.53
N VAL A 217 78.87 33.91 2.78
CA VAL A 217 78.21 33.06 3.79
C VAL A 217 76.78 33.53 4.04
N ASN A 218 76.57 34.84 4.19
CA ASN A 218 75.22 35.40 4.37
C ASN A 218 74.32 35.13 3.17
N ARG A 219 74.83 35.24 1.93
CA ARG A 219 74.06 34.90 0.72
C ARG A 219 73.68 33.42 0.69
N GLN A 220 74.60 32.52 1.05
CA GLN A 220 74.31 31.08 1.13
C GLN A 220 73.26 30.79 2.20
N LYS A 221 73.41 31.37 3.40
CA LYS A 221 72.42 31.25 4.48
C LYS A 221 71.02 31.71 4.03
N GLN A 222 70.94 32.84 3.33
CA GLN A 222 69.67 33.35 2.79
C GLN A 222 69.07 32.44 1.71
N ARG A 223 69.88 31.87 0.82
CA ARG A 223 69.42 30.89 -0.17
C ARG A 223 68.83 29.66 0.52
N TRP A 224 69.57 29.09 1.46
CA TRP A 224 69.12 27.93 2.22
C TRP A 224 67.80 28.19 2.98
N HIS A 225 67.64 29.36 3.59
CA HIS A 225 66.37 29.74 4.22
C HIS A 225 65.22 29.85 3.23
N ARG A 226 65.45 30.42 2.04
CA ARG A 226 64.45 30.50 0.97
C ARG A 226 64.05 29.12 0.47
N ASP A 227 65.01 28.25 0.21
CA ASP A 227 64.75 26.89 -0.26
C ASP A 227 63.97 26.10 0.79
N ARG A 228 64.38 26.17 2.07
CA ARG A 228 63.67 25.53 3.18
C ARG A 228 62.24 26.06 3.37
N ALA A 229 62.01 27.35 3.13
CA ALA A 229 60.67 27.92 3.14
C ALA A 229 59.83 27.42 1.94
N GLY A 230 60.44 27.34 0.76
CA GLY A 230 59.80 26.77 -0.43
C GLY A 230 59.40 25.31 -0.24
N TRP A 231 60.28 24.48 0.32
CA TRP A 231 59.98 23.09 0.64
C TRP A 231 58.88 22.93 1.69
N ARG A 232 58.87 23.76 2.74
CA ARG A 232 57.77 23.78 3.72
C ARG A 232 56.42 24.09 3.08
N LYS A 233 56.35 25.12 2.24
CA LYS A 233 55.13 25.45 1.50
C LYS A 233 54.66 24.30 0.59
N LYS A 234 55.58 23.63 -0.11
CA LYS A 234 55.23 22.47 -0.94
C LYS A 234 54.67 21.31 -0.11
N LEU A 235 55.26 21.03 1.05
CA LEU A 235 54.76 20.01 1.96
C LEU A 235 53.37 20.37 2.50
N GLU A 236 53.15 21.61 2.90
CA GLU A 236 51.84 22.09 3.36
C GLU A 236 50.76 21.96 2.27
N ILE A 237 51.08 22.30 1.02
CA ILE A 237 50.17 22.15 -0.11
C ILE A 237 49.84 20.67 -0.37
N MET A 238 50.86 19.81 -0.40
CA MET A 238 50.65 18.37 -0.61
C MET A 238 49.84 17.74 0.52
N GLN A 239 50.04 18.18 1.76
CA GLN A 239 49.27 17.72 2.91
C GLN A 239 47.80 18.15 2.81
N LYS A 240 47.52 19.37 2.34
CA LYS A 240 46.14 19.83 2.07
C LYS A 240 45.47 19.00 0.98
N HIS A 241 46.14 18.77 -0.15
CA HIS A 241 45.58 17.94 -1.22
C HIS A 241 45.33 16.50 -0.78
N MET A 242 46.21 15.94 0.05
CA MET A 242 45.98 14.62 0.66
C MET A 242 44.74 14.63 1.57
N GLN A 243 44.57 15.66 2.40
CA GLN A 243 43.40 15.79 3.26
C GLN A 243 42.10 15.94 2.46
N GLU A 244 42.11 16.76 1.41
CA GLU A 244 40.99 16.94 0.47
C GLU A 244 40.63 15.64 -0.25
N ALA A 245 41.63 14.87 -0.69
CA ALA A 245 41.41 13.57 -1.32
C ALA A 245 40.81 12.56 -0.33
N VAL A 246 41.31 12.54 0.91
CA VAL A 246 40.78 11.66 1.97
C VAL A 246 39.36 12.07 2.38
N SER A 247 39.05 13.36 2.51
CA SER A 247 37.69 13.81 2.78
C SER A 247 36.74 13.46 1.63
N GLY A 248 37.16 13.68 0.38
CA GLY A 248 36.39 13.28 -0.79
C GLY A 248 36.15 11.76 -0.87
N GLN A 249 37.14 10.93 -0.51
CA GLN A 249 36.95 9.48 -0.40
C GLN A 249 35.99 9.09 0.71
N ARG A 250 36.01 9.78 1.86
CA ARG A 250 35.07 9.53 2.95
C ARG A 250 33.65 9.92 2.58
N GLU A 251 33.46 11.05 1.93
CA GLU A 251 32.16 11.51 1.46
C GLU A 251 31.59 10.58 0.38
N THR A 252 32.42 10.14 -0.57
CA THR A 252 31.97 9.17 -1.59
C THR A 252 31.66 7.80 -0.98
N ALA A 253 32.45 7.34 -0.01
CA ALA A 253 32.15 6.12 0.73
C ALA A 253 30.84 6.22 1.55
N ALA A 254 30.60 7.36 2.21
CA ALA A 254 29.36 7.61 2.94
C ALA A 254 28.14 7.65 2.01
N ALA A 255 28.23 8.37 0.89
CA ALA A 255 27.16 8.41 -0.11
C ALA A 255 26.89 7.04 -0.74
N LEU A 256 27.94 6.23 -0.94
CA LEU A 256 27.79 4.86 -1.44
C LEU A 256 27.12 3.96 -0.40
N ALA A 257 27.48 4.08 0.88
CA ALA A 257 26.83 3.36 1.97
C ALA A 257 25.34 3.70 2.08
N GLU A 258 24.99 4.99 2.06
CA GLU A 258 23.60 5.45 2.05
C GLU A 258 22.82 4.92 0.84
N ARG A 259 23.44 4.93 -0.34
CA ARG A 259 22.85 4.34 -1.55
C ARG A 259 22.63 2.84 -1.43
N MET A 260 23.54 2.11 -0.79
CA MET A 260 23.37 0.67 -0.54
C MET A 260 22.24 0.40 0.46
N GLU A 261 22.14 1.20 1.53
CA GLU A 261 21.04 1.10 2.49
C GLU A 261 19.68 1.35 1.82
N LEU A 262 19.55 2.43 1.04
CA LEU A 262 18.34 2.71 0.27
C LEU A 262 18.01 1.60 -0.74
N ALA A 263 19.01 1.04 -1.42
CA ALA A 263 18.81 -0.09 -2.32
C ALA A 263 18.28 -1.32 -1.58
N SER A 264 18.85 -1.66 -0.42
CA SER A 264 18.39 -2.77 0.41
C SER A 264 16.97 -2.58 0.96
N GLN A 265 16.61 -1.35 1.35
CA GLN A 265 15.25 -0.99 1.75
C GLN A 265 14.28 -1.15 0.57
N HIS A 266 14.70 -0.72 -0.63
CA HIS A 266 13.90 -0.88 -1.84
C HIS A 266 13.69 -2.35 -2.21
N GLU A 267 14.75 -3.17 -2.17
CA GLU A 267 14.65 -4.62 -2.37
C GLU A 267 13.73 -5.28 -1.35
N TYR A 268 13.82 -4.90 -0.07
CA TYR A 268 12.93 -5.39 0.98
C TYR A 268 11.46 -5.01 0.73
N LEU A 269 11.19 -3.78 0.28
CA LEU A 269 9.84 -3.37 -0.09
C LEU A 269 9.33 -4.12 -1.32
N LEU A 270 10.18 -4.37 -2.31
CA LEU A 270 9.82 -5.15 -3.49
C LEU A 270 9.47 -6.60 -3.14
N THR A 271 10.22 -7.24 -2.23
CA THR A 271 9.89 -8.60 -1.76
C THR A 271 8.57 -8.62 -1.00
N GLN A 272 8.34 -7.65 -0.10
CA GLN A 272 7.05 -7.51 0.59
C GLN A 272 5.88 -7.31 -0.39
N MET A 273 6.06 -6.46 -1.41
CA MET A 273 5.03 -6.23 -2.43
C MET A 273 4.73 -7.51 -3.22
N ALA A 274 5.76 -8.26 -3.61
CA ALA A 274 5.61 -9.54 -4.29
C ALA A 274 4.87 -10.58 -3.42
N GLU A 275 5.15 -10.65 -2.12
CA GLU A 275 4.43 -11.50 -1.17
C GLU A 275 2.95 -11.10 -1.06
N LYS A 276 2.66 -9.79 -0.97
CA LYS A 276 1.28 -9.29 -0.92
C LYS A 276 0.52 -9.58 -2.21
N ASP A 277 1.15 -9.40 -3.37
CA ASP A 277 0.56 -9.74 -4.67
C ASP A 277 0.29 -11.24 -4.80
N LEU A 278 1.22 -12.09 -4.32
CA LEU A 278 1.00 -13.53 -4.25
C LEU A 278 -0.21 -13.86 -3.36
N LEU A 279 -0.30 -13.30 -2.15
CA LEU A 279 -1.44 -13.51 -1.25
C LEU A 279 -2.76 -13.03 -1.86
N LEU A 280 -2.76 -11.87 -2.53
CA LEU A 280 -3.92 -11.36 -3.25
C LEU A 280 -4.33 -12.31 -4.38
N SER A 281 -3.37 -12.87 -5.13
CA SER A 281 -3.64 -13.83 -6.20
C SER A 281 -4.25 -15.13 -5.67
N LEU A 282 -3.74 -15.64 -4.55
CA LEU A 282 -4.27 -16.82 -3.86
C LEU A 282 -5.68 -16.54 -3.35
N ARG A 283 -5.91 -15.39 -2.72
CA ARG A 283 -7.24 -15.00 -2.24
C ARG A 283 -8.25 -14.83 -3.36
N LYS A 284 -7.85 -14.23 -4.50
CA LYS A 284 -8.69 -14.16 -5.71
C LYS A 284 -9.06 -15.57 -6.21
N ARG A 285 -8.10 -16.50 -6.23
CA ARG A 285 -8.33 -17.89 -6.63
C ARG A 285 -9.30 -18.61 -5.68
N GLU A 286 -9.17 -18.41 -4.37
CA GLU A 286 -10.12 -18.94 -3.38
C GLU A 286 -11.52 -18.40 -3.58
N ILE A 287 -11.67 -17.08 -3.78
CA ILE A 287 -12.96 -16.44 -4.04
C ILE A 287 -13.62 -17.05 -5.29
N LEU A 288 -12.86 -17.27 -6.36
CA LEU A 288 -13.38 -17.93 -7.56
C LEU A 288 -13.86 -19.36 -7.28
N ARG A 289 -13.08 -20.15 -6.53
CA ARG A 289 -13.50 -21.50 -6.11
C ARG A 289 -14.78 -21.48 -5.29
N TYR A 290 -14.91 -20.56 -4.33
CA TYR A 290 -16.12 -20.41 -3.54
C TYR A 290 -17.32 -19.97 -4.39
N ARG A 291 -17.13 -19.05 -5.34
CA ARG A 291 -18.18 -18.66 -6.30
C ARG A 291 -18.64 -19.83 -7.15
N GLU A 292 -17.73 -20.65 -7.67
CA GLU A 292 -18.08 -21.86 -8.42
C GLU A 292 -18.85 -22.87 -7.54
N HIS A 293 -18.43 -23.05 -6.29
CA HIS A 293 -19.12 -23.93 -5.36
C HIS A 293 -20.54 -23.43 -5.04
N LEU A 294 -20.71 -22.12 -4.81
CA LEU A 294 -22.01 -21.50 -4.63
C LEU A 294 -22.89 -21.69 -5.87
N ALA A 295 -22.37 -21.45 -7.08
CA ALA A 295 -23.12 -21.66 -8.32
C ALA A 295 -23.57 -23.13 -8.47
N LYS A 296 -22.72 -24.10 -8.09
CA LYS A 296 -23.10 -25.53 -8.08
C LYS A 296 -24.21 -25.83 -7.08
N LEU A 297 -24.15 -25.24 -5.88
CA LEU A 297 -25.19 -25.40 -4.86
C LEU A 297 -26.50 -24.73 -5.29
N GLU A 298 -26.45 -23.54 -5.87
CA GLU A 298 -27.61 -22.86 -6.44
C GLU A 298 -28.25 -23.66 -7.57
N ALA A 299 -27.44 -24.23 -8.47
CA ALA A 299 -27.94 -25.11 -9.53
C ALA A 299 -28.64 -26.36 -8.96
N LYS A 300 -28.06 -26.98 -7.91
CA LYS A 300 -28.69 -28.11 -7.20
C LYS A 300 -30.00 -27.70 -6.53
N ALA A 301 -30.03 -26.57 -5.83
CA ALA A 301 -31.23 -26.04 -5.20
C ALA A 301 -32.33 -25.75 -6.23
N ASN A 302 -31.98 -25.13 -7.36
CA ASN A 302 -32.90 -24.88 -8.47
C ASN A 302 -33.45 -26.18 -9.08
N SER A 303 -32.61 -27.21 -9.22
CA SER A 303 -33.05 -28.54 -9.67
C SER A 303 -34.04 -29.18 -8.69
N ILE A 304 -33.76 -29.13 -7.38
CA ILE A 304 -34.67 -29.63 -6.34
C ILE A 304 -35.99 -28.85 -6.37
N LEU A 305 -35.94 -27.51 -6.43
CA LEU A 305 -37.12 -26.67 -6.53
C LEU A 305 -37.95 -26.99 -7.78
N TYR A 306 -37.30 -27.24 -8.92
CA TYR A 306 -37.97 -27.67 -10.13
C TYR A 306 -38.69 -29.02 -9.94
N GLN A 307 -38.04 -30.01 -9.33
CA GLN A 307 -38.67 -31.30 -9.01
C GLN A 307 -39.86 -31.13 -8.05
N CYS A 308 -39.73 -30.31 -7.00
CA CYS A 308 -40.84 -29.99 -6.10
C CYS A 308 -42.01 -29.35 -6.84
N ARG A 309 -41.75 -28.38 -7.73
CA ARG A 309 -42.80 -27.75 -8.57
C ARG A 309 -43.47 -28.79 -9.48
N LEU A 310 -42.71 -29.70 -10.07
CA LEU A 310 -43.24 -30.77 -10.90
C LEU A 310 -44.13 -31.74 -10.11
N TRP A 311 -43.70 -32.13 -8.91
CA TRP A 311 -44.51 -32.98 -8.02
C TRP A 311 -45.80 -32.28 -7.58
N VAL A 312 -45.73 -31.00 -7.23
CA VAL A 312 -46.93 -30.21 -6.93
C VAL A 312 -47.88 -30.18 -8.14
N LYS A 313 -47.36 -29.97 -9.35
CA LYS A 313 -48.16 -29.99 -10.58
C LYS A 313 -48.83 -31.36 -10.80
N ARG A 314 -48.06 -32.45 -10.70
CA ARG A 314 -48.59 -33.82 -10.82
C ARG A 314 -49.63 -34.13 -9.76
N ALA A 315 -49.44 -33.68 -8.52
CA ALA A 315 -50.40 -33.87 -7.44
C ALA A 315 -51.70 -33.10 -7.71
N LYS A 316 -51.62 -31.88 -8.23
CA LYS A 316 -52.79 -31.09 -8.66
C LYS A 316 -53.53 -31.78 -9.82
N GLU A 317 -52.82 -32.21 -10.86
CA GLU A 317 -53.41 -32.95 -11.99
C GLU A 317 -54.08 -34.25 -11.53
N ALA A 318 -53.45 -34.99 -10.62
CA ALA A 318 -54.02 -36.20 -10.03
C ALA A 318 -55.26 -35.89 -9.17
N GLN A 319 -55.24 -34.79 -8.41
CA GLN A 319 -56.38 -34.33 -7.62
C GLN A 319 -57.56 -33.92 -8.52
N GLU A 320 -57.29 -33.18 -9.60
CA GLU A 320 -58.29 -32.83 -10.63
C GLU A 320 -58.86 -34.09 -11.29
N GLY A 321 -58.00 -35.06 -11.65
CA GLY A 321 -58.42 -36.35 -12.17
C GLY A 321 -59.31 -37.13 -11.20
N LYS A 322 -58.96 -37.14 -9.90
CA LYS A 322 -59.78 -37.73 -8.84
C LYS A 322 -61.11 -37.02 -8.67
N MET A 323 -61.15 -35.68 -8.78
CA MET A 323 -62.41 -34.94 -8.75
C MET A 323 -63.30 -35.29 -9.94
N ARG A 324 -62.74 -35.33 -11.17
CA ARG A 324 -63.50 -35.77 -12.37
C ARG A 324 -64.05 -37.19 -12.22
N LEU A 325 -63.26 -38.12 -11.69
CA LEU A 325 -63.73 -39.49 -11.42
C LEU A 325 -64.84 -39.52 -10.37
N LYS A 326 -64.75 -38.72 -9.30
CA LYS A 326 -65.82 -38.59 -8.30
C LYS A 326 -67.10 -38.02 -8.92
N GLU A 327 -67.00 -37.02 -9.79
CA GLU A 327 -68.15 -36.46 -10.51
C GLU A 327 -68.80 -37.50 -11.43
N LEU A 328 -68.00 -38.27 -12.19
CA LEU A 328 -68.51 -39.35 -13.04
C LEU A 328 -69.16 -40.47 -12.21
N LEU A 329 -68.56 -40.85 -11.09
CA LEU A 329 -69.15 -41.81 -10.15
C LEU A 329 -70.46 -41.30 -9.59
N ALA A 330 -70.55 -40.03 -9.18
CA ALA A 330 -71.79 -39.44 -8.68
C ALA A 330 -72.88 -39.43 -9.76
N LYS A 331 -72.54 -39.07 -11.01
CA LYS A 331 -73.48 -39.15 -12.16
C LYS A 331 -73.94 -40.58 -12.42
N ASN A 332 -73.02 -41.55 -12.41
CA ASN A 332 -73.37 -42.96 -12.61
C ASN A 332 -74.21 -43.52 -11.46
N HIS A 333 -73.91 -43.14 -10.21
CA HIS A 333 -74.72 -43.50 -9.06
C HIS A 333 -76.13 -42.92 -9.16
N GLY A 334 -76.27 -41.63 -9.48
CA GLY A 334 -77.58 -41.02 -9.74
C GLY A 334 -78.33 -41.65 -10.91
N ASN A 335 -77.63 -42.05 -11.98
CA ASN A 335 -78.23 -42.82 -13.08
C ASN A 335 -78.73 -44.20 -12.61
N LEU A 336 -77.94 -44.91 -11.78
CA LEU A 336 -78.32 -46.19 -11.20
C LEU A 336 -79.51 -46.05 -10.25
N GLU A 337 -79.51 -45.07 -9.35
CA GLU A 337 -80.66 -44.74 -8.49
C GLU A 337 -81.90 -44.42 -9.34
N GLY A 338 -81.74 -43.65 -10.41
CA GLY A 338 -82.80 -43.38 -11.40
C GLY A 338 -83.31 -44.63 -12.12
N LEU A 339 -82.45 -45.61 -12.41
CA LEU A 339 -82.87 -46.90 -12.97
C LEU A 339 -83.52 -47.80 -11.91
N PHE A 340 -83.02 -47.81 -10.68
CA PHE A 340 -83.60 -48.55 -9.56
C PHE A 340 -85.02 -48.08 -9.24
N THR A 341 -85.22 -46.76 -9.17
CA THR A 341 -86.56 -46.17 -8.99
C THR A 341 -87.49 -46.53 -10.15
N LYS A 342 -87.04 -46.43 -11.41
CA LYS A 342 -87.82 -46.89 -12.57
C LYS A 342 -88.17 -48.37 -12.48
N LEU A 343 -87.22 -49.23 -12.11
CA LEU A 343 -87.43 -50.67 -11.96
C LEU A 343 -88.42 -50.96 -10.82
N GLN A 344 -88.36 -50.21 -9.73
CA GLN A 344 -89.33 -50.29 -8.64
C GLN A 344 -90.73 -49.88 -9.11
N CYS A 345 -90.86 -48.78 -9.86
CA CYS A 345 -92.12 -48.38 -10.49
C CYS A 345 -92.66 -49.47 -11.44
N TYR A 346 -91.80 -50.12 -12.24
CA TYR A 346 -92.22 -51.24 -13.09
C TYR A 346 -92.70 -52.44 -12.26
N LYS A 347 -92.01 -52.78 -11.17
CA LYS A 347 -92.45 -53.85 -10.26
C LYS A 347 -93.78 -53.55 -9.58
N GLU A 348 -94.00 -52.30 -9.16
CA GLU A 348 -95.27 -51.85 -8.59
C GLU A 348 -96.38 -51.92 -9.64
N ARG A 349 -96.13 -51.43 -10.86
CA ARG A 349 -97.07 -51.53 -11.97
C ARG A 349 -97.38 -52.97 -12.37
N ASP A 350 -96.40 -53.87 -12.33
CA ASP A 350 -96.62 -55.30 -12.54
C ASP A 350 -97.45 -55.92 -11.42
N ARG A 351 -97.27 -55.51 -10.17
CA ARG A 351 -98.13 -55.93 -9.04
C ARG A 351 -99.55 -55.42 -9.25
N GLU A 352 -99.74 -54.16 -9.62
CA GLU A 352 -101.06 -53.61 -9.95
C GLU A 352 -101.73 -54.36 -11.11
N ASN A 353 -100.99 -54.66 -12.18
CA ASN A 353 -101.50 -55.44 -13.30
C ASN A 353 -101.88 -56.87 -12.89
N LYS A 354 -101.08 -57.51 -12.02
CA LYS A 354 -101.43 -58.82 -11.44
C LYS A 354 -102.71 -58.75 -10.60
N ILE A 355 -102.88 -57.70 -9.81
CA ILE A 355 -104.12 -57.47 -9.03
C ILE A 355 -105.29 -57.28 -9.99
N ARG A 356 -105.18 -56.39 -10.99
CA ARG A 356 -106.24 -56.18 -12.00
C ARG A 356 -106.61 -57.45 -12.75
N THR A 357 -105.62 -58.25 -13.15
CA THR A 357 -105.89 -59.54 -13.81
C THR A 357 -106.54 -60.56 -12.87
N ALA A 358 -106.20 -60.55 -11.58
CA ALA A 358 -106.89 -61.36 -10.58
C ALA A 358 -108.35 -60.90 -10.38
N GLU A 359 -108.60 -59.59 -10.27
CA GLU A 359 -109.94 -59.00 -10.20
C GLU A 359 -110.79 -59.36 -11.43
N ILE A 360 -110.23 -59.22 -12.64
CA ILE A 360 -110.92 -59.62 -13.88
C ILE A 360 -111.21 -61.12 -13.89
N LYS A 361 -110.29 -61.97 -13.42
CA LYS A 361 -110.53 -63.41 -13.29
C LYS A 361 -111.63 -63.72 -12.28
N GLU A 362 -111.68 -63.01 -11.16
CA GLU A 362 -112.74 -63.15 -10.16
C GLU A 362 -114.09 -62.72 -10.73
N GLN A 363 -114.15 -61.56 -11.41
CA GLN A 363 -115.36 -61.10 -12.12
C GLN A 363 -115.82 -62.11 -13.16
N HIS A 364 -114.91 -62.66 -13.96
CA HIS A 364 -115.25 -63.74 -14.90
C HIS A 364 -115.67 -65.02 -14.19
N GLY A 365 -115.06 -65.36 -13.05
CA GLY A 365 -115.48 -66.48 -12.21
C GLY A 365 -116.91 -66.32 -11.70
N ILE A 366 -117.26 -65.12 -11.22
CA ILE A 366 -118.62 -64.76 -10.82
C ILE A 366 -119.57 -64.87 -12.02
N LYS A 367 -119.21 -64.30 -13.17
CA LYS A 367 -120.05 -64.37 -14.39
C LYS A 367 -120.25 -65.81 -14.87
N ILE A 368 -119.23 -66.65 -14.79
CA ILE A 368 -119.34 -68.08 -15.12
C ILE A 368 -120.29 -68.77 -14.14
N ALA A 369 -120.21 -68.48 -12.84
CA ALA A 369 -121.12 -69.04 -11.83
C ALA A 369 -122.58 -68.57 -12.06
N GLU A 370 -122.79 -67.30 -12.41
CA GLU A 370 -124.10 -66.77 -12.82
C GLU A 370 -124.62 -67.49 -14.08
N LEU A 371 -123.80 -67.65 -15.11
CA LEU A 371 -124.20 -68.35 -16.33
C LEU A 371 -124.46 -69.85 -16.07
N GLN A 372 -123.70 -70.48 -15.17
CA GLN A 372 -123.94 -71.87 -14.79
C GLN A 372 -125.26 -72.03 -14.02
N THR A 373 -125.57 -71.11 -13.10
CA THR A 373 -126.86 -71.10 -12.41
C THR A 373 -128.02 -70.87 -13.39
N GLU A 374 -127.86 -69.94 -14.33
CA GLU A 374 -128.84 -69.70 -15.39
C GLU A 374 -129.02 -70.92 -16.32
N ILE A 375 -127.94 -71.62 -16.68
CA ILE A 375 -128.01 -72.89 -17.42
C ILE A 375 -128.75 -73.96 -16.63
N ILE A 376 -128.52 -74.08 -15.32
CA ILE A 376 -129.23 -75.04 -14.47
C ILE A 376 -130.72 -74.70 -14.41
N ASP A 377 -131.08 -73.43 -14.24
CA ASP A 377 -132.46 -72.99 -14.24
C ASP A 377 -133.16 -73.22 -15.58
N LEU A 378 -132.47 -72.94 -16.70
CA LEU A 378 -132.98 -73.22 -18.05
C LEU A 378 -133.13 -74.72 -18.30
N LYS A 379 -132.19 -75.56 -17.83
CA LYS A 379 -132.33 -77.02 -17.89
C LYS A 379 -133.52 -77.52 -17.08
N LEU A 380 -133.73 -77.00 -15.87
CA LEU A 380 -134.90 -77.33 -15.06
C LEU A 380 -136.22 -76.89 -15.71
N LYS A 381 -136.25 -75.72 -16.36
CA LYS A 381 -137.41 -75.28 -17.15
C LYS A 381 -137.66 -76.20 -18.35
N LEU A 382 -136.62 -76.59 -19.07
CA LEU A 382 -136.72 -77.46 -20.24
C LEU A 382 -137.14 -78.89 -19.86
N GLU A 383 -136.67 -79.41 -18.73
CA GLU A 383 -137.16 -80.67 -18.13
C GLU A 383 -138.65 -80.59 -17.79
N ARG A 384 -139.11 -79.49 -17.17
CA ARG A 384 -140.53 -79.27 -16.88
C ARG A 384 -141.36 -79.22 -18.17
N GLU A 385 -140.93 -78.48 -19.19
CA GLU A 385 -141.64 -78.42 -20.47
C GLU A 385 -141.62 -79.75 -21.23
N LYS A 386 -140.52 -80.50 -21.18
CA LYS A 386 -140.48 -81.87 -21.73
C LYS A 386 -141.47 -82.78 -21.01
N SER A 387 -141.58 -82.69 -19.69
CA SER A 387 -142.52 -83.50 -18.92
C SER A 387 -143.98 -83.15 -19.24
N SER A 388 -144.32 -81.86 -19.40
CA SER A 388 -145.66 -81.44 -19.81
C SER A 388 -145.97 -81.85 -21.25
N ALA A 389 -145.03 -81.69 -22.18
CA ALA A 389 -145.19 -82.10 -23.58
C ALA A 389 -145.30 -83.63 -23.74
N ALA A 390 -144.66 -84.41 -22.87
CA ALA A 390 -144.80 -85.87 -22.85
C ALA A 390 -146.23 -86.29 -22.42
N ILE A 391 -146.82 -85.58 -21.45
CA ILE A 391 -148.20 -85.82 -20.99
C ILE A 391 -149.21 -85.43 -22.10
N GLU A 392 -148.99 -84.32 -22.79
CA GLU A 392 -149.83 -83.93 -23.93
C GLU A 392 -149.70 -84.91 -25.11
N ASN A 393 -148.48 -85.35 -25.44
CA ASN A 393 -148.28 -86.38 -26.46
C ASN A 393 -148.95 -87.70 -26.11
N SER A 394 -149.00 -88.10 -24.84
CA SER A 394 -149.71 -89.33 -24.47
C SER A 394 -151.22 -89.19 -24.67
N LYS A 395 -151.80 -88.03 -24.33
CA LYS A 395 -153.21 -87.72 -24.57
C LYS A 395 -153.55 -87.72 -26.06
N LEU A 396 -152.77 -87.00 -26.88
CA LEU A 396 -152.95 -86.95 -28.33
C LEU A 396 -152.78 -88.31 -29.00
N ARG A 397 -151.82 -89.14 -28.54
CA ARG A 397 -151.68 -90.52 -29.03
C ARG A 397 -152.87 -91.39 -28.67
N GLN A 398 -153.50 -91.16 -27.53
CA GLN A 398 -154.74 -91.85 -27.14
C GLN A 398 -155.89 -91.45 -28.06
N GLU A 399 -156.07 -90.14 -28.31
CA GLU A 399 -157.07 -89.63 -29.26
C GLU A 399 -156.85 -90.15 -30.69
N ILE A 400 -155.61 -90.18 -31.18
CA ILE A 400 -155.28 -90.74 -32.50
C ILE A 400 -155.63 -92.23 -32.55
N LYS A 401 -155.41 -92.98 -31.46
CA LYS A 401 -155.70 -94.41 -31.40
C LYS A 401 -157.20 -94.69 -31.42
N ASP A 402 -157.98 -93.85 -30.74
CA ASP A 402 -159.44 -93.92 -30.73
C ASP A 402 -160.01 -93.56 -32.10
N LEU A 403 -159.55 -92.45 -32.71
CA LEU A 403 -159.94 -92.03 -34.06
C LEU A 403 -159.52 -93.05 -35.15
N SER A 404 -158.36 -93.68 -34.99
CA SER A 404 -157.89 -94.73 -35.91
C SER A 404 -158.73 -96.00 -35.81
N ASN A 405 -159.25 -96.34 -34.62
CA ASN A 405 -160.16 -97.46 -34.44
C ASN A 405 -161.54 -97.17 -35.06
N ASP A 406 -162.02 -95.94 -34.98
CA ASP A 406 -163.28 -95.53 -35.60
C ASP A 406 -163.16 -95.52 -37.13
N LEU A 407 -162.05 -95.03 -37.68
CA LEU A 407 -161.77 -95.09 -39.13
C LEU A 407 -161.70 -96.53 -39.66
N LYS A 408 -161.12 -97.45 -38.88
CA LYS A 408 -161.05 -98.88 -39.26
C LYS A 408 -162.43 -99.53 -39.33
N LYS A 409 -163.35 -99.15 -38.42
CA LYS A 409 -164.74 -99.62 -38.45
C LYS A 409 -165.49 -99.08 -39.66
N THR A 410 -165.30 -97.82 -40.02
CA THR A 410 -165.94 -97.22 -41.20
C THR A 410 -165.38 -97.77 -42.50
N LEU A 411 -164.07 -98.06 -42.57
CA LEU A 411 -163.43 -98.61 -43.77
C LEU A 411 -163.91 -100.05 -44.05
N ASN A 412 -164.00 -100.90 -43.02
CA ASN A 412 -164.52 -102.27 -43.19
C ASN A 412 -165.99 -102.27 -43.63
N ALA A 413 -166.81 -101.34 -43.11
CA ALA A 413 -168.17 -101.16 -43.59
C ALA A 413 -168.21 -100.76 -45.08
N GLU A 414 -167.29 -99.90 -45.53
CA GLU A 414 -167.21 -99.47 -46.93
C GLU A 414 -166.74 -100.59 -47.88
N GLU A 415 -165.82 -101.44 -47.44
CA GLU A 415 -165.35 -102.61 -48.21
C GLU A 415 -166.44 -103.68 -48.35
N ASP A 416 -167.27 -103.89 -47.33
CA ASP A 416 -168.44 -104.79 -47.40
C ASP A 416 -169.55 -104.22 -48.31
N PHE A 417 -169.73 -102.89 -48.34
CA PHE A 417 -170.60 -102.22 -49.32
C PHE A 417 -170.08 -102.35 -50.76
N LYS A 418 -168.77 -102.29 -50.99
CA LYS A 418 -168.17 -102.48 -52.32
C LYS A 418 -168.31 -103.93 -52.82
N ARG A 419 -168.18 -104.93 -51.95
CA ARG A 419 -168.36 -106.36 -52.31
C ARG A 419 -169.82 -106.68 -52.68
N SER A 420 -170.78 -106.11 -51.96
CA SER A 420 -172.21 -106.27 -52.26
C SER A 420 -172.62 -105.53 -53.55
N TYR A 421 -172.02 -104.38 -53.86
CA TYR A 421 -172.26 -103.64 -55.10
C TYR A 421 -171.79 -104.40 -56.37
N LEU A 422 -170.62 -105.06 -56.29
CA LEU A 422 -170.07 -105.84 -57.42
C LEU A 422 -170.90 -107.08 -57.78
N MET A 423 -171.45 -107.77 -56.78
CA MET A 423 -172.33 -108.93 -57.00
C MET A 423 -173.65 -108.51 -57.68
N ALA A 424 -174.26 -107.42 -57.22
CA ALA A 424 -175.49 -106.88 -57.82
C ALA A 424 -175.29 -106.43 -59.28
N HIS A 425 -174.09 -105.95 -59.62
CA HIS A 425 -173.79 -105.49 -60.98
C HIS A 425 -173.58 -106.65 -61.98
N GLN A 426 -173.11 -107.81 -61.51
CA GLN A 426 -172.99 -109.02 -62.33
C GLN A 426 -174.36 -109.68 -62.57
N GLU A 427 -175.27 -109.66 -61.60
CA GLU A 427 -176.64 -110.17 -61.76
C GLU A 427 -177.49 -109.31 -62.71
N LEU A 428 -177.27 -108.00 -62.77
CA LEU A 428 -177.93 -107.10 -63.72
C LEU A 428 -177.48 -107.30 -65.18
N ALA A 429 -176.27 -107.81 -65.39
CA ALA A 429 -175.75 -108.04 -66.74
C ALA A 429 -176.32 -109.32 -67.36
N THR A 430 -176.45 -110.40 -66.58
CA THR A 430 -177.05 -111.67 -67.02
C THR A 430 -178.55 -111.52 -67.30
N ALA A 431 -179.26 -110.75 -66.47
CA ALA A 431 -180.69 -110.44 -66.70
C ALA A 431 -180.95 -109.64 -67.99
N ARG A 432 -180.00 -108.81 -68.44
CA ARG A 432 -180.12 -108.04 -69.70
C ARG A 432 -179.93 -108.87 -70.96
N GLU A 433 -179.16 -109.96 -70.90
CA GLU A 433 -178.97 -110.87 -72.04
C GLU A 433 -180.17 -111.81 -72.24
N GLU A 434 -180.86 -112.16 -71.16
CA GLU A 434 -182.07 -112.99 -71.21
C GLU A 434 -183.28 -112.21 -71.76
N TYR A 435 -183.41 -110.92 -71.41
CA TYR A 435 -184.51 -110.08 -71.89
C TYR A 435 -184.50 -109.90 -73.43
N LYS A 436 -183.31 -109.77 -74.04
CA LYS A 436 -183.18 -109.63 -75.52
C LYS A 436 -183.43 -110.92 -76.30
N ARG A 437 -183.32 -112.10 -75.67
CA ARG A 437 -183.64 -113.39 -76.31
C ARG A 437 -185.14 -113.69 -76.28
N ILE A 438 -185.87 -113.18 -75.29
CA ILE A 438 -187.31 -113.39 -75.12
C ILE A 438 -188.12 -112.45 -76.03
N GLU A 439 -187.62 -111.26 -76.33
CA GLU A 439 -188.27 -110.31 -77.24
C GLU A 439 -188.31 -110.82 -78.71
N LYS A 440 -187.38 -111.69 -79.12
CA LYS A 440 -187.37 -112.33 -80.46
C LYS A 440 -188.43 -113.44 -80.65
N ARG A 441 -189.18 -113.83 -79.62
CA ARG A 441 -190.13 -114.96 -79.68
C ARG A 441 -191.61 -114.59 -79.51
N MET A 442 -191.95 -113.31 -79.47
CA MET A 442 -193.34 -112.85 -79.36
C MET A 442 -193.62 -111.71 -80.36
N LYS A 443 -194.54 -111.74 -81.32
CA LYS A 443 -195.62 -112.68 -81.70
C LYS A 443 -196.08 -112.36 -83.13
N ASN A 444 -196.13 -113.40 -83.96
CA ASN A 444 -197.16 -113.64 -84.98
C ASN A 444 -198.21 -114.62 -84.34
N PRO A 445 -199.33 -115.01 -84.95
CA PRO A 445 -200.66 -114.85 -84.36
C PRO A 445 -201.20 -116.02 -83.52
N LEU A 446 -200.44 -117.09 -83.22
CA LEU A 446 -200.97 -118.25 -82.50
C LEU A 446 -201.04 -118.09 -80.96
N VAL A 447 -200.59 -116.94 -80.44
CA VAL A 447 -200.64 -116.61 -79.00
C VAL A 447 -201.45 -115.31 -78.77
N LEU A 448 -202.40 -115.03 -79.67
CA LEU A 448 -203.58 -114.21 -79.38
C LEU A 448 -204.67 -115.04 -78.66
N VAL A 449 -204.52 -116.37 -78.60
CA VAL A 449 -205.47 -117.29 -77.96
C VAL A 449 -205.01 -117.72 -76.55
N ILE A 450 -203.71 -117.73 -76.23
CA ILE A 450 -203.23 -118.12 -74.88
C ILE A 450 -203.30 -116.97 -73.86
N LEU A 451 -203.40 -115.70 -74.29
CA LEU A 451 -203.55 -114.55 -73.36
C LEU A 451 -204.93 -113.88 -73.40
N LYS A 452 -205.93 -114.56 -73.96
CA LYS A 452 -207.37 -114.30 -73.71
C LYS A 452 -207.92 -115.17 -72.56
N ILE A 453 -207.07 -116.05 -72.04
CA ILE A 453 -207.25 -116.80 -70.81
C ILE A 453 -206.36 -116.12 -69.80
N CYS A 454 -206.86 -115.88 -68.60
CA CYS A 454 -205.96 -115.74 -67.46
C CYS A 454 -205.00 -114.56 -67.63
N SER A 455 -205.51 -113.35 -67.50
CA SER A 455 -206.44 -112.99 -66.42
C SER A 455 -205.87 -113.37 -65.05
N VAL A 456 -206.33 -112.63 -64.06
CA VAL A 456 -206.62 -113.23 -62.76
C VAL A 456 -205.46 -113.36 -61.78
N PHE A 457 -204.25 -112.88 -62.05
CA PHE A 457 -203.33 -112.63 -60.93
C PHE A 457 -202.69 -111.24 -60.95
N GLU A 458 -203.53 -110.27 -60.62
CA GLU A 458 -203.32 -109.40 -59.45
C GLU A 458 -201.86 -109.29 -58.96
N ARG A 459 -201.01 -108.46 -59.55
CA ARG A 459 -199.77 -108.03 -58.86
C ARG A 459 -199.52 -106.52 -58.99
N GLN A 460 -200.57 -105.78 -59.32
CA GLN A 460 -200.54 -104.35 -59.62
C GLN A 460 -200.87 -103.45 -58.42
N ALA A 461 -199.93 -102.53 -58.20
CA ALA A 461 -200.15 -101.08 -58.06
C ALA A 461 -200.13 -100.44 -56.66
N LYS A 462 -199.28 -99.39 -56.59
CA LYS A 462 -199.16 -98.27 -55.63
C LYS A 462 -198.27 -98.54 -54.41
N GLN A 463 -196.93 -98.41 -54.44
CA GLN A 463 -196.00 -97.53 -55.20
C GLN A 463 -196.15 -96.02 -54.89
N SER A 464 -195.38 -95.54 -53.90
CA SER A 464 -194.60 -94.28 -53.89
C SER A 464 -194.24 -93.93 -52.44
N LEU A 465 -193.06 -94.33 -52.00
CA LEU A 465 -192.41 -93.90 -50.75
C LEU A 465 -191.28 -92.94 -51.12
#